data_AF-A0A139HTD8-F1
#
_entry.id   AF-A0A139HTD8-F1
#
_cell.length_a   1.000
_cell.length_b   1.000
_cell.length_c   1.000
_cell.angle_alpha   90.00
_cell.angle_beta   90.00
_cell.angle_gamma   90.00
#
_symmetry.space_group_name_H-M   'P 1'
#
loop_
_entity.id
_entity.type
_entity.pdbx_description
1 polymer ?
#
loop_
_entity_poly.entity_id
_entity_poly.type
_entity_poly.pdbx_seq_one_letter_code
_entity_poly.pdbx_strand_id
1 'polypeptide(L)'
;MAPSATGQPIVPNPSKSPLPLSASQEAQPFTATFMCRKQQKLMNNCMMQYATQAEQDAAREEWFATIDKRKEERDAKEAKRKEDEKFWKQWWDKDAKVPSTEGRDSKGRQIEAKK
;
A
#
# COMPACT_ATOMS: atom_id res chain seq x y z
N MET A 1 -41.51 15.78 13.83
CA MET A 1 -40.35 14.86 13.66
C MET A 1 -39.92 14.92 12.21
N ALA A 2 -38.82 15.60 11.92
CA ALA A 2 -38.23 15.68 10.59
C ALA A 2 -36.80 15.12 10.68
N PRO A 3 -36.38 14.19 9.79
CA PRO A 3 -35.00 13.72 9.79
C PRO A 3 -34.08 14.80 9.19
N SER A 4 -33.04 15.18 9.93
CA SER A 4 -32.03 16.12 9.45
C SER A 4 -31.19 15.46 8.35
N ALA A 5 -31.09 16.14 7.22
CA ALA A 5 -30.20 15.77 6.13
C ALA A 5 -28.74 15.89 6.61
N THR A 6 -28.09 14.76 6.85
CA THR A 6 -26.63 14.72 7.05
C THR A 6 -25.96 14.93 5.70
N GLY A 7 -25.71 16.20 5.34
CA GLY A 7 -24.85 16.55 4.22
C GLY A 7 -23.41 16.16 4.53
N GLN A 8 -22.95 15.04 3.99
CA GLN A 8 -21.52 14.71 4.00
C GLN A 8 -20.78 15.71 3.09
N PRO A 9 -19.66 16.31 3.53
CA PRO A 9 -18.89 17.20 2.68
C PRO A 9 -18.30 16.41 1.51
N ILE A 10 -18.61 16.83 0.29
CA ILE A 10 -18.03 16.29 -0.94
C ILE A 10 -16.54 16.64 -0.94
N VAL A 11 -15.68 15.69 -0.60
CA VAL A 11 -14.23 15.85 -0.75
C VAL A 11 -13.86 15.58 -2.23
N PRO A 12 -13.09 16.47 -2.87
CA PRO A 12 -12.69 16.26 -4.26
C PRO A 12 -11.77 15.03 -4.36
N ASN A 13 -12.09 14.13 -5.29
CA ASN A 13 -11.30 12.94 -5.58
C ASN A 13 -10.05 13.33 -6.39
N PRO A 14 -8.83 13.20 -5.83
CA PRO A 14 -7.60 13.66 -6.49
C PRO A 14 -7.24 12.88 -7.76
N SER A 15 -7.87 11.71 -8.01
CA SER A 15 -7.67 10.95 -9.24
C SER A 15 -8.36 11.58 -10.47
N LYS A 16 -9.35 12.46 -10.27
CA LYS A 16 -10.20 12.98 -11.35
C LYS A 16 -9.82 14.38 -11.82
N SER A 17 -8.78 14.98 -11.22
CA SER A 17 -8.33 16.34 -11.54
C SER A 17 -6.81 16.45 -11.34
N PRO A 18 -6.00 15.83 -12.21
CA PRO A 18 -4.55 16.00 -12.13
C PRO A 18 -4.22 17.48 -12.40
N LEU A 19 -3.59 18.12 -11.41
CA LEU A 19 -3.15 19.50 -11.53
C LEU A 19 -2.04 19.59 -12.61
N PRO A 20 -1.99 20.69 -13.40
CA PRO A 20 -0.99 20.85 -14.43
C PRO A 20 0.42 20.88 -13.81
N LEU A 21 1.35 20.13 -14.41
CA LEU A 21 2.75 19.95 -13.98
C LEU A 21 3.55 21.27 -13.88
N SER A 22 3.00 22.40 -14.34
CA SER A 22 3.62 23.73 -14.29
C SER A 22 3.38 24.49 -12.97
N ALA A 23 2.53 24.00 -12.06
CA ALA A 23 2.30 24.62 -10.74
C ALA A 23 3.33 24.19 -9.67
N SER A 24 4.51 23.73 -10.08
CA SER A 24 5.57 23.25 -9.19
C SER A 24 6.52 24.37 -8.76
N GLN A 25 5.98 25.53 -8.35
CA GLN A 25 6.73 26.54 -7.61
C GLN A 25 6.01 26.89 -6.31
N GLU A 26 6.62 26.36 -5.23
CA GLU A 26 6.71 26.95 -3.88
C GLU A 26 5.51 26.87 -2.93
N ALA A 27 4.93 25.69 -2.76
CA ALA A 27 4.43 25.29 -1.45
C ALA A 27 5.04 23.94 -1.08
N GLN A 28 5.99 23.90 -0.14
CA GLN A 28 6.33 22.63 0.49
C GLN A 28 5.05 22.08 1.12
N PRO A 29 4.61 20.85 0.78
CA PRO A 29 3.43 20.27 1.40
C PRO A 29 3.77 19.94 2.85
N PHE A 30 3.59 20.92 3.74
CA PHE A 30 3.64 20.68 5.16
C PHE A 30 2.42 19.82 5.52
N THR A 31 2.68 18.59 5.95
CA THR A 31 1.62 17.68 6.37
C THR A 31 0.86 18.26 7.56
N ALA A 32 -0.41 17.90 7.71
CA ALA A 32 -1.24 18.34 8.84
C ALA A 32 -0.54 18.09 10.19
N THR A 33 0.25 17.03 10.31
CA THR A 33 1.07 16.71 11.48
C THR A 33 2.08 17.81 11.84
N PHE A 34 2.67 18.46 10.83
CA PHE A 34 3.64 19.54 11.07
C PHE A 34 2.93 20.82 11.52
N MET A 35 1.89 21.23 10.79
CA MET A 35 1.16 22.48 11.07
C MET A 35 0.39 22.44 12.39
N CYS A 36 -0.24 21.30 12.70
CA CYS A 36 -1.09 21.14 13.89
C CYS A 36 -0.37 20.50 15.08
N ARG A 37 0.97 20.38 15.06
CA ARG A 37 1.74 19.67 16.11
C ARG A 37 1.44 20.16 17.53
N LYS A 38 1.24 21.47 17.72
CA LYS A 38 0.92 22.05 19.03
C LYS A 38 -0.46 21.61 19.52
N GLN A 39 -1.47 21.72 18.67
CA GLN A 39 -2.84 21.33 18.97
C GLN A 39 -2.95 19.83 19.22
N GLN A 40 -2.27 19.02 18.41
CA GLN A 40 -2.21 17.57 18.57
C GLN A 40 -1.63 17.17 19.94
N LYS A 41 -0.55 17.85 20.38
CA LYS A 41 0.04 17.61 21.70
C LYS A 41 -0.92 17.95 22.85
N LEU A 42 -1.65 19.07 22.75
CA LEU A 42 -2.61 19.47 23.77
C LEU A 42 -3.75 18.44 23.89
N MET A 43 -4.29 18.01 22.75
CA MET A 43 -5.32 16.97 22.70
C MET A 43 -4.81 15.65 23.31
N ASN A 44 -3.62 15.20 22.92
CA ASN A 44 -3.02 13.97 23.44
C ASN A 44 -2.75 14.07 24.94
N ASN A 45 -2.30 15.23 25.43
CA ASN A 45 -2.05 15.43 26.85
C ASN A 45 -3.35 15.32 27.66
N CYS A 46 -4.41 16.01 27.21
CA CYS A 46 -5.74 15.93 27.82
C CYS A 46 -6.24 14.48 27.89
N MET A 47 -6.15 13.73 26.78
CA MET A 47 -6.53 12.30 26.73
C MET A 47 -5.78 11.47 27.77
N MET A 48 -4.46 11.69 27.93
CA MET A 48 -3.65 10.96 28.89
C MET A 48 -3.96 11.30 30.36
N GLN A 49 -4.45 12.51 30.66
CA GLN A 49 -4.83 12.88 32.03
C GLN A 49 -6.02 12.06 32.55
N TYR A 50 -6.91 11.61 31.66
CA TYR A 50 -8.10 10.82 32.01
C TYR A 50 -7.93 9.32 31.72
N ALA A 51 -6.76 8.89 31.27
CA ALA A 51 -6.47 7.48 31.05
C ALA A 51 -6.32 6.78 32.40
N THR A 52 -7.33 6.00 32.81
CA THR A 52 -7.25 5.23 34.06
C THR A 52 -6.36 4.00 33.88
N GLN A 53 -5.73 3.56 34.96
CA GLN A 53 -4.82 2.40 34.91
C GLN A 53 -5.55 1.12 34.47
N ALA A 54 -6.79 0.91 34.93
CA ALA A 54 -7.62 -0.22 34.54
C ALA A 54 -7.87 -0.28 33.03
N GLU A 55 -8.15 0.86 32.39
CA GLU A 55 -8.34 0.95 30.93
C GLU A 55 -7.03 0.68 30.16
N GLN A 56 -5.90 1.12 30.71
CA GLN A 56 -4.59 0.82 30.12
C GLN A 56 -4.26 -0.67 30.17
N ASP A 57 -4.62 -1.35 31.26
CA ASP A 57 -4.38 -2.79 31.43
C ASP A 57 -5.32 -3.62 30.56
N ALA A 58 -6.60 -3.23 30.44
CA ALA A 58 -7.53 -3.85 29.48
C ALA A 58 -7.04 -3.73 28.03
N ALA A 59 -6.57 -2.54 27.62
CA ALA A 59 -6.00 -2.34 26.29
C ALA A 59 -4.72 -3.18 26.06
N ARG A 60 -3.92 -3.42 27.11
CA ARG A 60 -2.77 -4.34 27.04
C ARG A 60 -3.22 -5.78 26.87
N GLU A 61 -4.22 -6.23 27.63
CA GLU A 61 -4.77 -7.58 27.52
C GLU A 61 -5.29 -7.86 26.10
N GLU A 62 -6.00 -6.91 25.49
CA GLU A 62 -6.42 -6.99 24.09
C GLU A 62 -5.23 -7.04 23.11
N TRP A 63 -4.19 -6.23 23.35
CA TRP A 63 -2.98 -6.22 22.54
C TRP A 63 -2.23 -7.57 22.61
N PHE A 64 -2.12 -8.15 23.80
CA PHE A 64 -1.51 -9.46 24.02
C PHE A 64 -2.38 -10.57 23.41
N ALA A 65 -3.70 -10.54 23.57
CA ALA A 65 -4.61 -11.51 22.97
C ALA A 65 -4.55 -11.51 21.42
N THR A 66 -4.21 -10.37 20.81
CA THR A 66 -4.09 -10.22 19.36
C THR A 66 -2.66 -10.39 18.83
N ILE A 67 -1.66 -10.59 19.70
CA ILE A 67 -0.26 -10.66 19.28
C ILE A 67 0.03 -11.93 18.48
N ASP A 68 -0.50 -13.06 18.92
CA ASP A 68 -0.30 -14.35 18.27
C ASP A 68 -0.99 -14.38 16.91
N LYS A 69 -2.21 -13.83 16.82
CA LYS A 69 -2.93 -13.65 15.55
C LYS A 69 -2.13 -12.84 14.54
N ARG A 70 -1.56 -11.70 14.96
CA ARG A 70 -0.72 -10.88 14.07
C ARG A 70 0.57 -11.59 13.65
N LYS A 71 1.11 -12.47 14.50
CA LYS A 71 2.27 -13.28 14.15
C LYS A 71 1.90 -14.30 13.07
N GLU A 72 0.82 -15.05 13.28
CA GLU A 72 0.28 -16.01 12.30
C GLU A 72 -0.03 -15.33 10.96
N GLU A 73 -0.65 -14.14 10.98
CA GLU A 73 -0.93 -13.36 9.77
C GLU A 73 0.34 -12.93 9.02
N ARG A 74 1.40 -12.53 9.73
CA ARG A 74 2.70 -12.20 9.12
C ARG A 74 3.36 -13.43 8.52
N ASP A 75 3.37 -14.53 9.27
CA ASP A 75 3.99 -15.79 8.82
C ASP A 75 3.25 -16.36 7.60
N ALA A 76 1.91 -16.29 7.58
CA ALA A 76 1.09 -16.68 6.43
C ALA A 76 1.32 -15.77 5.21
N LYS A 77 1.45 -14.46 5.42
CA LYS A 77 1.77 -13.51 4.33
C LYS A 77 3.17 -13.74 3.78
N GLU A 78 4.14 -14.10 4.62
CA GLU A 78 5.49 -14.45 4.17
C GLU A 78 5.51 -15.79 3.40
N ALA A 79 4.75 -16.79 3.85
CA ALA A 79 4.57 -18.04 3.12
C ALA A 79 3.98 -17.79 1.72
N LYS A 80 2.91 -16.97 1.64
CA LYS A 80 2.33 -16.55 0.37
C LYS A 80 3.33 -15.81 -0.51
N ARG A 81 4.13 -14.89 0.04
CA ARG A 81 5.17 -14.20 -0.72
C ARG A 81 6.18 -15.17 -1.33
N LYS A 82 6.60 -16.20 -0.59
CA LYS A 82 7.53 -17.24 -1.09
C LYS A 82 6.91 -18.05 -2.24
N GLU A 83 5.61 -18.33 -2.19
CA GLU A 83 4.89 -18.99 -3.28
C GLU A 83 4.75 -18.08 -4.49
N ASP A 84 4.36 -16.83 -4.26
CA ASP A 84 4.27 -15.80 -5.29
C ASP A 84 5.64 -15.60 -5.96
N GLU A 85 6.76 -15.52 -5.22
CA GLU A 85 8.12 -15.41 -5.76
C GLU A 85 8.49 -16.60 -6.65
N LYS A 86 8.10 -17.84 -6.29
CA LYS A 86 8.30 -19.02 -7.13
C LYS A 86 7.46 -18.95 -8.39
N PHE A 87 6.19 -18.56 -8.26
CA PHE A 87 5.28 -18.38 -9.38
C PHE A 87 5.79 -17.32 -10.35
N TRP A 88 6.14 -16.13 -9.85
CA TRP A 88 6.72 -15.04 -10.62
C TRP A 88 8.01 -15.50 -11.28
N LYS A 89 8.92 -16.18 -10.58
CA LYS A 89 10.16 -16.72 -11.17
C LYS A 89 9.88 -17.66 -12.34
N GLN A 90 9.00 -18.64 -12.14
CA GLN A 90 8.61 -19.58 -13.21
C GLN A 90 7.89 -18.89 -14.37
N TRP A 91 7.14 -17.82 -14.10
CA TRP A 91 6.50 -17.03 -15.15
C TRP A 91 7.55 -16.24 -15.95
N TRP A 92 8.47 -15.54 -15.30
CA TRP A 92 9.59 -14.84 -15.95
C TRP A 92 10.52 -15.81 -16.72
N ASP A 93 10.68 -17.05 -16.26
CA ASP A 93 11.49 -18.08 -16.94
C ASP A 93 10.86 -18.59 -18.25
N LYS A 94 9.53 -18.53 -18.41
CA LYS A 94 8.85 -18.99 -19.63
C LYS A 94 9.17 -18.12 -20.85
N ASP A 95 9.45 -16.84 -20.64
CA ASP A 95 9.83 -15.90 -21.70
C ASP A 95 11.33 -15.99 -22.06
N ALA A 96 12.16 -16.63 -21.22
CA ALA A 96 13.57 -16.87 -21.53
C ALA A 96 13.79 -18.04 -22.53
N LYS A 97 12.76 -18.87 -22.78
CA LYS A 97 12.80 -20.01 -23.70
C LYS A 97 12.13 -19.69 -25.04
N VAL A 98 12.18 -18.45 -25.53
CA VAL A 98 11.99 -18.22 -26.97
C VAL A 98 13.27 -18.62 -27.69
N PRO A 99 13.24 -19.56 -28.66
CA PRO A 99 14.41 -19.83 -29.49
C PRO A 99 14.86 -18.52 -30.16
N SER A 100 16.17 -18.20 -30.09
CA SER A 100 16.75 -17.04 -30.78
C SER A 100 16.22 -16.97 -32.22
N THR A 101 15.81 -15.77 -32.65
CA THR A 101 15.33 -15.52 -34.02
C THR A 101 16.48 -15.41 -35.03
N GLU A 102 17.73 -15.63 -34.61
CA GLU A 102 18.88 -15.68 -35.52
C GLU A 102 18.78 -16.90 -36.42
N GLY A 103 18.46 -16.65 -37.71
CA GLY A 103 18.34 -17.68 -38.75
C GLY A 103 16.91 -18.02 -39.21
N ARG A 104 15.90 -17.22 -38.84
CA ARG A 104 14.50 -17.39 -39.29
C ARG A 104 14.03 -16.29 -40.25
N ASP A 105 13.41 -16.68 -41.36
CA ASP A 105 12.81 -15.76 -42.34
C ASP A 105 11.66 -14.94 -41.73
N SER A 106 11.21 -13.88 -42.43
CA SER A 106 10.02 -13.06 -42.07
C SER A 106 8.71 -13.85 -41.91
N LYS A 107 8.69 -15.12 -42.32
CA LYS A 107 7.58 -16.08 -42.13
C LYS A 107 7.89 -17.21 -41.14
N GLY A 108 9.00 -17.14 -40.39
CA GLY A 108 9.33 -18.07 -39.30
C GLY A 108 9.91 -19.43 -39.71
N ARG A 109 10.37 -19.60 -40.96
CA ARG A 109 11.06 -20.82 -41.43
C ARG A 109 12.58 -20.74 -41.21
N GLN A 110 13.21 -21.87 -40.90
CA GLN A 110 14.67 -21.98 -40.75
C GLN A 110 15.36 -21.89 -42.12
N ILE A 111 16.40 -21.08 -42.22
CA ILE A 111 17.20 -20.91 -43.44
C ILE A 111 18.29 -21.99 -43.44
N GLU A 112 17.99 -23.16 -44.01
CA GLU A 112 18.98 -24.23 -44.21
C GLU A 112 20.03 -23.76 -45.24
N ALA A 113 21.29 -23.60 -44.82
CA ALA A 113 22.39 -23.25 -45.70
C ALA A 113 22.69 -24.43 -46.65
N LYS A 114 22.30 -24.30 -47.93
CA LYS A 114 22.64 -25.26 -48.99
C LYS A 114 24.16 -25.26 -49.21
N LYS A 115 24.78 -26.42 -48.95
CA LYS A 115 26.20 -26.74 -49.20
C LYS A 115 26.52 -26.78 -50.69
#